data_AF-A0A061RE28-F1
#
_entry.id   AF-A0A061RE28-F1
#
_cell.length_a   1.000
_cell.length_b   1.000
_cell.length_c   1.000
_cell.angle_alpha   90.00
_cell.angle_beta   90.00
_cell.angle_gamma   90.00
#
_symmetry.space_group_name_H-M   'P 1'
#
loop_
_entity.id
_entity.type
_entity.pdbx_description
1 polymer ?
#
loop_
_entity_poly.entity_id
_entity_poly.type
_entity_poly.pdbx_seq_one_letter_code
_entity_poly.pdbx_strand_id
1 'polypeptide(L)'
;MKYFAIIGIVFVIGSFFRATSGEVADDCVCKCCDSDNCGKRAFSFHSFVAGSREMCTPEACQAKFSQCLDRGSHNSDSQVFASYLDCECSCCRDDKCPELSSHRFSAGDPSRCTAQQCSARFSQCPDGGSHHIASEVFAVYHDCSCSCCSDERQCTLGNMNIYRWYSGSRGSCTPQHCSAKFKQCPDPGSHNEQYTVTALYSGAEVKDVEPSCDCACCKGSECPNGRTHHKFFAEDPTKCTAEACSANFDQCPEVGAEDGEVFPSYYNCICKCCDENSCPENVENVFYAESQSLCDPSQCSARFSSCPDLGSHNIGAEVKAVFNSAVKLVVVEDSGTASTLPTAGWVGIGIAIVLAAISIMGMVVYITMKKRKGYKWISEDQFKNLTIQANPRTNEDNGNVDIVQASEQSNSKSTEHVDIPINETD
;
A
#
# COMPACT_ATOMS: atom_id res chain seq x y z
N MET A 1 28.11 -55.54 13.84
CA MET A 1 28.22 -54.25 13.12
C MET A 1 26.83 -53.64 13.08
N LYS A 2 26.68 -52.47 13.71
CA LYS A 2 25.41 -51.81 14.03
C LYS A 2 24.99 -50.92 12.86
N TYR A 3 23.80 -51.12 12.30
CA TYR A 3 23.14 -50.14 11.43
C TYR A 3 22.40 -49.15 12.32
N PHE A 4 22.84 -47.89 12.33
CA PHE A 4 22.11 -46.78 12.91
C PHE A 4 21.07 -46.30 11.90
N ALA A 5 19.80 -46.47 12.23
CA ALA A 5 18.69 -45.83 11.56
C ALA A 5 18.68 -44.34 11.95
N ILE A 6 18.89 -43.45 10.98
CA ILE A 6 18.67 -42.01 11.14
C ILE A 6 17.20 -41.78 10.86
N ILE A 7 16.41 -41.60 11.93
CA ILE A 7 15.05 -41.10 11.85
C ILE A 7 15.15 -39.59 11.63
N GLY A 8 14.93 -39.15 10.40
CA GLY A 8 14.74 -37.74 10.06
C GLY A 8 13.38 -37.29 10.56
N ILE A 9 13.36 -36.62 11.72
CA ILE A 9 12.19 -35.88 12.21
C ILE A 9 12.10 -34.60 11.36
N VAL A 10 11.19 -34.60 10.40
CA VAL A 10 10.75 -33.39 9.71
C VAL A 10 9.87 -32.61 10.69
N PHE A 11 10.46 -31.63 11.37
CA PHE A 11 9.69 -30.59 12.06
C PHE A 11 9.06 -29.69 10.98
N VAL A 12 7.79 -29.95 10.67
CA VAL A 12 6.94 -28.94 10.05
C VAL A 12 6.73 -27.86 11.11
N ILE A 13 7.51 -26.79 11.02
CA ILE A 13 7.24 -25.55 11.74
C ILE A 13 5.98 -24.97 11.10
N GLY A 14 4.82 -25.44 11.57
CA GLY A 14 3.57 -24.73 11.34
C GLY A 14 3.71 -23.37 11.99
N SER A 15 3.79 -22.32 11.18
CA SER A 15 3.75 -20.94 11.63
C SER A 15 2.43 -20.71 12.38
N PHE A 16 2.43 -20.97 13.68
CA PHE A 16 1.39 -20.51 14.59
C PHE A 16 1.52 -18.99 14.70
N PHE A 17 1.01 -18.27 13.70
CA PHE A 17 0.69 -16.86 13.85
C PHE A 17 -0.42 -16.78 14.90
N ARG A 18 -0.01 -16.52 16.14
CA ARG A 18 -0.90 -16.23 17.24
C ARG A 18 -1.57 -14.90 16.90
N ALA A 19 -2.85 -14.93 16.54
CA ALA A 19 -3.65 -13.71 16.40
C ALA A 19 -3.63 -12.99 17.75
N THR A 20 -2.84 -11.93 17.86
CA THR A 20 -2.81 -11.08 19.04
C THR A 20 -4.12 -10.30 19.07
N SER A 21 -4.98 -10.59 20.04
CA SER A 21 -6.08 -9.69 20.42
C SER A 21 -5.47 -8.47 21.12
N GLY A 22 -4.81 -7.61 20.35
CA GLY A 22 -4.34 -6.32 20.81
C GLY A 22 -5.47 -5.29 20.74
N GLU A 23 -5.41 -4.29 21.61
CA GLU A 23 -6.08 -3.00 21.43
C GLU A 23 -6.20 -2.66 19.95
N VAL A 24 -7.39 -2.25 19.51
CA VAL A 24 -7.65 -1.97 18.09
C VAL A 24 -6.76 -0.82 17.65
N ALA A 25 -5.57 -1.16 17.17
CA ALA A 25 -4.61 -0.15 16.82
C ALA A 25 -5.07 0.51 15.53
N ASP A 26 -5.05 1.85 15.56
CA ASP A 26 -5.47 2.70 14.46
C ASP A 26 -4.85 2.25 13.13
N ASP A 27 -5.67 2.24 12.07
CA ASP A 27 -5.25 1.96 10.69
C ASP A 27 -5.31 3.17 9.79
N CYS A 28 -5.74 4.33 10.29
CA CYS A 28 -5.71 5.56 9.53
C CYS A 28 -4.95 6.63 10.29
N VAL A 29 -3.94 7.20 9.66
CA VAL A 29 -3.21 8.36 10.17
C VAL A 29 -3.57 9.59 9.35
N CYS A 30 -4.08 10.59 10.04
CA CYS A 30 -4.36 11.91 9.52
C CYS A 30 -3.17 12.82 9.81
N LYS A 31 -2.61 13.41 8.76
CA LYS A 31 -1.60 14.46 8.85
C LYS A 31 -2.22 15.76 8.39
N CYS A 32 -2.35 16.70 9.31
CA CYS A 32 -3.07 17.95 9.09
C CYS A 32 -2.13 19.13 9.29
N CYS A 33 -2.26 20.15 8.46
CA CYS A 33 -1.64 21.44 8.68
C CYS A 33 -2.63 22.55 8.35
N ASP A 34 -2.60 23.61 9.16
CA ASP A 34 -3.34 24.83 8.89
C ASP A 34 -2.58 25.71 7.88
N SER A 35 -3.26 26.74 7.37
CA SER A 35 -2.73 27.67 6.37
C SER A 35 -1.42 28.35 6.80
N ASP A 36 -1.26 28.63 8.09
CA ASP A 36 -0.09 29.34 8.62
C ASP A 36 1.12 28.42 8.86
N ASN A 37 0.87 27.11 8.95
CA ASN A 37 1.83 26.10 9.35
C ASN A 37 2.21 25.11 8.23
N CYS A 38 1.40 24.94 7.18
CA CYS A 38 1.75 24.06 6.05
C CYS A 38 3.06 24.50 5.38
N GLY A 39 3.30 25.81 5.23
CA GLY A 39 4.55 26.35 4.70
C GLY A 39 5.76 26.14 5.62
N LYS A 40 5.52 25.96 6.92
CA LYS A 40 6.56 25.75 7.96
C LYS A 40 6.82 24.28 8.27
N ARG A 41 6.13 23.35 7.57
CA ARG A 41 6.18 21.89 7.81
C ARG A 41 5.79 21.49 9.25
N ALA A 42 5.00 22.32 9.92
CA ALA A 42 4.40 21.95 11.20
C ALA A 42 3.09 21.22 10.92
N PHE A 43 3.02 19.95 11.34
CA PHE A 43 1.88 19.07 11.11
C PHE A 43 1.37 18.54 12.44
N SER A 44 0.05 18.52 12.62
CA SER A 44 -0.59 17.69 13.63
C SER A 44 -0.82 16.29 13.06
N PHE A 45 -0.66 15.29 13.92
CA PHE A 45 -0.89 13.90 13.58
C PHE A 45 -2.01 13.38 14.47
N HIS A 46 -3.00 12.76 13.83
CA HIS A 46 -4.11 12.10 14.50
C HIS A 46 -4.27 10.70 13.92
N SER A 47 -4.80 9.79 14.70
CA SER A 47 -5.03 8.43 14.25
C SER A 47 -6.40 7.93 14.68
N PHE A 48 -6.99 7.08 13.86
CA PHE A 48 -8.24 6.41 14.17
C PHE A 48 -8.36 5.08 13.45
N VAL A 49 -9.34 4.29 13.90
CA VAL A 49 -9.76 3.08 13.21
C VAL A 49 -10.78 3.42 12.11
N ALA A 50 -10.33 3.42 10.86
CA ALA A 50 -11.12 3.54 9.66
C ALA A 50 -11.76 2.20 9.24
N GLY A 51 -11.08 1.08 9.48
CA GLY A 51 -11.53 -0.26 9.08
C GLY A 51 -11.28 -0.57 7.60
N SER A 52 -11.05 0.43 6.74
CA SER A 52 -10.55 0.23 5.39
C SER A 52 -9.86 1.44 4.80
N ARG A 53 -9.26 1.23 3.63
CA ARG A 53 -8.59 2.27 2.86
C ARG A 53 -9.60 3.32 2.35
N GLU A 54 -10.80 2.91 1.93
CA GLU A 54 -11.84 3.83 1.43
C GLU A 54 -12.44 4.69 2.54
N MET A 55 -12.37 4.23 3.79
CA MET A 55 -12.81 4.99 4.97
C MET A 55 -11.70 5.87 5.54
N CYS A 56 -10.45 5.68 5.09
CA CYS A 56 -9.30 6.48 5.48
C CYS A 56 -9.03 7.59 4.46
N THR A 57 -9.91 8.59 4.43
CA THR A 57 -9.84 9.72 3.50
C THR A 57 -9.53 11.04 4.20
N PRO A 58 -9.02 12.06 3.49
CA PRO A 58 -8.88 13.40 4.03
C PRO A 58 -10.20 13.95 4.60
N GLU A 59 -11.33 13.65 3.95
CA GLU A 59 -12.66 14.07 4.38
C GLU A 59 -13.04 13.39 5.70
N ALA A 60 -12.75 12.09 5.86
CA ALA A 60 -12.95 11.38 7.11
C ALA A 60 -12.07 11.96 8.24
N CYS A 61 -10.82 12.31 7.93
CA CYS A 61 -9.93 13.00 8.87
C CYS A 61 -10.49 14.35 9.34
N GLN A 62 -11.01 15.17 8.41
CA GLN A 62 -11.63 16.46 8.72
C GLN A 62 -12.91 16.30 9.54
N ALA A 63 -13.75 15.33 9.20
CA ALA A 63 -14.97 15.04 9.92
C ALA A 63 -14.70 14.57 11.36
N LYS A 64 -13.60 13.84 11.58
CA LYS A 64 -13.28 13.24 12.88
C LYS A 64 -12.44 14.16 13.78
N PHE A 65 -11.56 14.97 13.21
CA PHE A 65 -10.65 15.83 13.96
C PHE A 65 -10.84 17.29 13.58
N SER A 66 -11.35 18.09 14.51
CA SER A 66 -11.59 19.52 14.31
C SER A 66 -10.32 20.32 14.02
N GLN A 67 -9.14 19.78 14.36
CA GLN A 67 -7.83 20.36 14.04
C GLN A 67 -7.47 20.22 12.56
N CYS A 68 -8.14 19.32 11.84
CA CYS A 68 -7.99 19.13 10.40
C CYS A 68 -9.00 20.04 9.70
N LEU A 69 -8.61 21.30 9.47
CA LEU A 69 -9.48 22.29 8.83
C LEU A 69 -9.82 21.90 7.39
N ASP A 70 -11.03 22.25 6.96
CA ASP A 70 -11.47 22.11 5.57
C ASP A 70 -10.73 23.12 4.66
N ARG A 71 -10.76 22.87 3.35
CA ARG A 71 -10.36 23.87 2.35
C ARG A 71 -11.50 24.85 2.10
N GLY A 72 -11.84 25.61 3.14
CA GLY A 72 -12.78 26.73 3.05
C GLY A 72 -12.14 28.00 2.52
N SER A 73 -12.95 29.03 2.25
CA SER A 73 -12.51 30.35 1.75
C SER A 73 -11.49 31.05 2.65
N HIS A 74 -11.41 30.67 3.93
CA HIS A 74 -10.48 31.21 4.92
C HIS A 74 -9.28 30.29 5.20
N ASN A 75 -9.26 29.09 4.63
CA ASN A 75 -8.28 28.03 4.89
C ASN A 75 -7.70 27.48 3.57
N SER A 76 -7.53 28.32 2.55
CA SER A 76 -7.16 27.87 1.19
C SER A 76 -5.86 27.05 1.15
N ASP A 77 -4.96 27.30 2.09
CA ASP A 77 -3.65 26.66 2.18
C ASP A 77 -3.63 25.46 3.15
N SER A 78 -4.74 25.12 3.81
CA SER A 78 -4.83 23.93 4.65
C SER A 78 -4.66 22.67 3.81
N GLN A 79 -3.97 21.69 4.39
CA GLN A 79 -3.77 20.38 3.77
C GLN A 79 -4.05 19.29 4.79
N VAL A 80 -4.86 18.32 4.37
CA VAL A 80 -5.16 17.11 5.13
C VAL A 80 -4.75 15.93 4.27
N PHE A 81 -3.90 15.08 4.83
CA PHE A 81 -3.49 13.83 4.22
C PHE A 81 -3.98 12.69 5.10
N ALA A 82 -4.57 11.68 4.47
CA ALA A 82 -4.92 10.42 5.13
C ALA A 82 -3.99 9.32 4.61
N SER A 83 -3.54 8.44 5.50
CA SER A 83 -2.68 7.31 5.17
C SER A 83 -3.18 6.06 5.87
N TYR A 84 -3.69 5.12 5.07
CA TYR A 84 -4.11 3.82 5.57
C TYR A 84 -2.89 2.93 5.85
N LEU A 85 -2.82 2.35 7.04
CA LEU A 85 -1.72 1.54 7.53
C LEU A 85 -2.04 0.06 7.30
N ASP A 86 -1.56 -0.47 6.19
CA ASP A 86 -1.79 -1.84 5.72
C ASP A 86 -0.61 -2.79 5.98
N CYS A 87 0.51 -2.30 6.51
CA CYS A 87 1.64 -3.14 6.91
C CYS A 87 1.95 -2.97 8.39
N GLU A 88 1.99 -4.09 9.10
CA GLU A 88 2.38 -4.18 10.50
C GLU A 88 3.73 -4.88 10.63
N CYS A 89 4.66 -4.18 11.28
CA CYS A 89 5.99 -4.65 11.62
C CYS A 89 5.99 -5.04 13.10
N SER A 90 6.29 -6.28 13.41
CA SER A 90 6.54 -6.71 14.79
C SER A 90 8.01 -7.05 14.92
N CYS A 91 8.72 -6.37 15.80
CA CYS A 91 10.14 -6.59 15.97
C CYS A 91 10.57 -6.64 17.43
N CYS A 92 11.55 -7.48 17.71
CA CYS A 92 12.19 -7.61 19.02
C CYS A 92 13.71 -7.64 18.85
N ARG A 93 14.41 -7.28 19.93
CA ARG A 93 15.87 -7.33 19.98
C ARG A 93 16.34 -8.32 21.03
N ASP A 94 17.27 -9.17 20.63
CA ASP A 94 18.03 -10.06 21.49
C ASP A 94 17.16 -10.94 22.42
N ASP A 95 17.47 -10.99 23.70
CA ASP A 95 16.77 -11.80 24.71
C ASP A 95 15.34 -11.30 25.05
N LYS A 96 14.91 -10.18 24.46
CA LYS A 96 13.59 -9.56 24.70
C LYS A 96 12.50 -9.94 23.70
N CYS A 97 12.68 -11.01 22.93
CA CYS A 97 11.65 -11.50 22.02
C CYS A 97 10.30 -11.99 22.60
N PRO A 98 10.07 -12.11 23.92
CA PRO A 98 8.69 -12.14 24.42
C PRO A 98 7.95 -10.80 24.27
N GLU A 99 8.65 -9.66 24.17
CA GLU A 99 8.06 -8.31 24.02
C GLU A 99 8.30 -7.78 22.61
N LEU A 100 7.34 -8.05 21.72
CA LEU A 100 7.36 -7.51 20.36
C LEU A 100 6.92 -6.04 20.37
N SER A 101 7.79 -5.15 19.89
CA SER A 101 7.40 -3.80 19.51
C SER A 101 6.65 -3.84 18.18
N SER A 102 5.50 -3.16 18.10
CA SER A 102 4.70 -3.08 16.87
C SER A 102 4.82 -1.68 16.25
N HIS A 103 5.06 -1.64 14.95
CA HIS A 103 5.10 -0.45 14.13
C HIS A 103 4.26 -0.65 12.88
N ARG A 104 3.75 0.43 12.29
CA ARG A 104 2.86 0.33 11.14
C ARG A 104 3.13 1.38 10.09
N PHE A 105 2.90 1.03 8.84
CA PHE A 105 3.05 1.95 7.73
C PHE A 105 2.13 1.61 6.56
N SER A 106 1.95 2.58 5.66
CA SER A 106 1.28 2.37 4.37
C SER A 106 2.29 1.80 3.36
N ALA A 107 2.22 0.50 3.11
CA ALA A 107 2.96 -0.24 2.10
C ALA A 107 2.29 -0.12 0.72
N GLY A 108 0.96 -0.07 0.68
CA GLY A 108 0.17 0.01 -0.55
C GLY A 108 -0.07 -1.35 -1.21
N ASP A 109 0.89 -2.28 -1.08
CA ASP A 109 0.93 -3.59 -1.71
C ASP A 109 1.71 -4.62 -0.84
N PRO A 110 1.34 -5.91 -0.85
CA PRO A 110 2.01 -6.95 -0.05
C PRO A 110 3.52 -7.05 -0.31
N SER A 111 3.99 -6.87 -1.56
CA SER A 111 5.42 -6.97 -1.90
C SER A 111 6.28 -5.87 -1.27
N ARG A 112 5.64 -4.80 -0.79
CA ARG A 112 6.29 -3.67 -0.09
C ARG A 112 6.21 -3.80 1.43
N CYS A 113 5.51 -4.79 1.95
CA CYS A 113 5.43 -5.11 3.37
C CYS A 113 6.38 -6.28 3.68
N THR A 114 7.66 -5.97 3.83
CA THR A 114 8.69 -6.99 4.10
C THR A 114 9.47 -6.67 5.37
N ALA A 115 10.09 -7.68 5.98
CA ALA A 115 10.95 -7.48 7.16
C ALA A 115 12.08 -6.48 6.89
N GLN A 116 12.65 -6.51 5.69
CA GLN A 116 13.67 -5.53 5.27
C GLN A 116 13.12 -4.09 5.26
N GLN A 117 11.90 -3.89 4.76
CA GLN A 117 11.26 -2.58 4.77
C GLN A 117 10.92 -2.13 6.20
N CYS A 118 10.51 -3.05 7.07
CA CYS A 118 10.31 -2.77 8.49
C CYS A 118 11.60 -2.28 9.16
N SER A 119 12.71 -3.00 9.01
CA SER A 119 14.02 -2.60 9.56
C SER A 119 14.55 -1.30 8.97
N ALA A 120 14.35 -1.07 7.67
CA ALA A 120 14.80 0.17 7.03
C ALA A 120 14.02 1.40 7.50
N ARG A 121 12.75 1.21 7.89
CA ARG A 121 11.82 2.30 8.20
C ARG A 121 11.73 2.61 9.69
N PHE A 122 11.88 1.59 10.55
CA PHE A 122 11.85 1.73 12.00
C PHE A 122 13.19 1.36 12.59
N SER A 123 13.92 2.36 13.07
CA SER A 123 15.24 2.17 13.68
C SER A 123 15.21 1.28 14.93
N GLN A 124 14.03 1.11 15.54
CA GLN A 124 13.79 0.20 16.67
C GLN A 124 13.87 -1.26 16.22
N CYS A 125 13.47 -1.55 14.98
CA CYS A 125 13.62 -2.87 14.41
C CYS A 125 15.08 -3.11 14.04
N PRO A 126 15.67 -4.23 14.45
CA PRO A 126 17.04 -4.60 14.09
C PRO A 126 17.13 -4.78 12.57
N ASP A 127 18.28 -4.43 12.00
CA ASP A 127 18.56 -4.81 10.61
C ASP A 127 18.80 -6.33 10.54
N GLY A 128 18.55 -6.93 9.38
CA GLY A 128 18.77 -8.38 9.18
C GLY A 128 20.26 -8.78 9.20
N GLY A 129 21.13 -7.97 9.80
CA GLY A 129 22.58 -8.18 9.87
C GLY A 129 22.96 -9.23 10.91
N SER A 130 24.12 -9.86 10.70
CA SER A 130 24.65 -10.97 11.49
C SER A 130 25.07 -10.63 12.94
N HIS A 131 24.80 -9.42 13.42
CA HIS A 131 25.20 -8.97 14.75
C HIS A 131 24.09 -9.08 15.81
N HIS A 132 22.93 -9.63 15.42
CA HIS A 132 21.75 -9.77 16.28
C HIS A 132 21.15 -11.18 16.20
N ILE A 133 21.87 -12.18 16.70
CA ILE A 133 21.57 -13.62 16.53
C ILE A 133 20.19 -14.02 17.11
N ALA A 134 19.63 -13.25 18.03
CA ALA A 134 18.33 -13.51 18.65
C ALA A 134 17.26 -12.45 18.32
N SER A 135 17.50 -11.57 17.35
CA SER A 135 16.53 -10.57 16.95
C SER A 135 15.63 -11.05 15.82
N GLU A 136 14.35 -10.69 15.88
CA GLU A 136 13.37 -11.07 14.87
C GLU A 136 12.59 -9.84 14.38
N VAL A 137 12.31 -9.82 13.07
CA VAL A 137 11.46 -8.81 12.43
C VAL A 137 10.44 -9.54 11.57
N PHE A 138 9.18 -9.38 11.93
CA PHE A 138 8.03 -9.88 11.20
C PHE A 138 7.34 -8.73 10.49
N ALA A 139 6.90 -8.97 9.26
CA ALA A 139 6.07 -8.05 8.51
C ALA A 139 4.78 -8.78 8.11
N VAL A 140 3.64 -8.20 8.43
CA VAL A 140 2.32 -8.72 8.10
C VAL A 140 1.56 -7.65 7.33
N TYR A 141 1.23 -7.97 6.08
CA TYR A 141 0.34 -7.13 5.28
C TYR A 141 -1.11 -7.45 5.64
N HIS A 142 -1.95 -6.43 5.71
CA HIS A 142 -3.36 -6.54 6.05
C HIS A 142 -4.19 -5.99 4.89
N ASP A 143 -4.90 -6.86 4.19
CA ASP A 143 -5.81 -6.52 3.09
C ASP A 143 -7.25 -6.88 3.39
N CYS A 144 -7.54 -7.45 4.56
CA CYS A 144 -8.90 -7.66 5.01
C CYS A 144 -9.08 -7.23 6.47
N SER A 145 -10.15 -6.49 6.71
CA SER A 145 -10.59 -6.07 8.04
C SER A 145 -11.97 -6.63 8.34
N CYS A 146 -12.09 -7.39 9.43
CA CYS A 146 -13.37 -7.76 10.02
C CYS A 146 -13.75 -6.73 11.06
N SER A 147 -15.01 -6.35 11.08
CA SER A 147 -15.62 -5.64 12.19
C SER A 147 -16.77 -6.45 12.75
N CYS A 148 -16.70 -6.78 14.03
CA CYS A 148 -17.65 -7.67 14.70
C CYS A 148 -18.19 -7.02 15.96
N CYS A 149 -19.51 -7.03 16.11
CA CYS A 149 -20.19 -6.61 17.33
C CYS A 149 -21.20 -7.68 17.78
N SER A 150 -21.25 -7.90 19.10
CA SER A 150 -22.12 -8.90 19.74
C SER A 150 -23.54 -8.41 20.03
N ASP A 151 -23.79 -7.11 19.90
CA ASP A 151 -25.07 -6.47 20.16
C ASP A 151 -25.16 -5.24 19.24
N GLU A 152 -26.27 -5.10 18.52
CA GLU A 152 -26.57 -3.97 17.64
C GLU A 152 -26.43 -2.62 18.35
N ARG A 153 -26.73 -2.56 19.66
CA ARG A 153 -26.55 -1.34 20.47
C ARG A 153 -25.09 -1.02 20.75
N GLN A 154 -24.20 -2.01 20.61
CA GLN A 154 -22.75 -1.87 20.74
C GLN A 154 -22.05 -1.66 19.40
N CYS A 155 -22.75 -1.68 18.26
CA CYS A 155 -22.15 -1.35 16.96
C CYS A 155 -22.01 0.17 16.74
N THR A 156 -21.69 0.92 17.79
CA THR A 156 -21.29 2.33 17.67
C THR A 156 -19.78 2.40 17.42
N LEU A 157 -19.31 3.49 16.80
CA LEU A 157 -17.93 3.76 16.30
C LEU A 157 -16.77 3.66 17.33
N GLY A 158 -16.97 3.03 18.49
CA GLY A 158 -15.93 2.75 19.49
C GLY A 158 -16.03 1.39 20.19
N ASN A 159 -17.04 0.56 19.89
CA ASN A 159 -17.30 -0.71 20.59
C ASN A 159 -17.26 -1.94 19.66
N MET A 160 -16.83 -1.76 18.40
CA MET A 160 -16.66 -2.84 17.44
C MET A 160 -15.28 -3.49 17.63
N ASN A 161 -15.24 -4.82 17.72
CA ASN A 161 -13.97 -5.55 17.66
C ASN A 161 -13.52 -5.59 16.20
N ILE A 162 -12.32 -5.08 15.95
CA ILE A 162 -11.76 -5.03 14.59
C ILE A 162 -10.57 -5.96 14.51
N TYR A 163 -10.65 -6.91 13.58
CA TYR A 163 -9.61 -7.90 13.31
C TYR A 163 -9.06 -7.69 11.90
N ARG A 164 -7.76 -7.91 11.72
CA ARG A 164 -7.11 -7.77 10.42
C ARG A 164 -6.25 -8.96 10.10
N TRP A 165 -6.15 -9.27 8.81
CA TRP A 165 -5.24 -10.31 8.30
C TRP A 165 -4.97 -10.13 6.81
N TYR A 166 -4.01 -10.90 6.32
CA TYR A 166 -3.79 -11.11 4.90
C TYR A 166 -4.76 -12.16 4.34
N SER A 167 -5.87 -11.74 3.73
CA SER A 167 -6.78 -12.63 2.98
C SER A 167 -6.23 -12.99 1.61
N GLY A 168 -5.38 -12.15 1.00
CA GLY A 168 -4.80 -12.36 -0.33
C GLY A 168 -5.79 -12.18 -1.49
N SER A 169 -7.09 -12.20 -1.22
CA SER A 169 -8.15 -11.96 -2.20
C SER A 169 -9.42 -11.41 -1.55
N ARG A 170 -10.26 -10.76 -2.37
CA ARG A 170 -11.60 -10.31 -1.96
C ARG A 170 -12.52 -11.47 -1.60
N GLY A 171 -12.46 -12.58 -2.34
CA GLY A 171 -13.28 -13.78 -2.08
C GLY A 171 -12.97 -14.46 -0.74
N SER A 172 -11.74 -14.32 -0.25
CA SER A 172 -11.32 -14.79 1.07
C SER A 172 -11.58 -13.78 2.20
N CYS A 173 -12.14 -12.60 1.87
CA CYS A 173 -12.48 -11.53 2.80
C CYS A 173 -14.00 -11.35 2.89
N THR A 174 -14.68 -12.30 3.56
CA THR A 174 -16.14 -12.31 3.70
C THR A 174 -16.55 -12.39 5.17
N PRO A 175 -17.78 -11.99 5.54
CA PRO A 175 -18.29 -12.17 6.89
C PRO A 175 -18.21 -13.61 7.39
N GLN A 176 -18.43 -14.60 6.52
CA GLN A 176 -18.31 -16.02 6.86
C GLN A 176 -16.86 -16.38 7.22
N HIS A 177 -15.89 -15.92 6.42
CA HIS A 177 -14.47 -16.12 6.72
C HIS A 177 -14.04 -15.38 7.99
N CYS A 178 -14.59 -14.18 8.25
CA CYS A 178 -14.38 -13.45 9.50
C CYS A 178 -14.76 -14.29 10.72
N SER A 179 -15.99 -14.82 10.74
CA SER A 179 -16.51 -15.59 11.87
C SER A 179 -15.84 -16.95 12.01
N ALA A 180 -15.44 -17.57 10.89
CA ALA A 180 -14.65 -18.80 10.93
C ALA A 180 -13.25 -18.57 11.52
N LYS A 181 -12.64 -17.41 11.24
CA LYS A 181 -11.26 -17.10 11.65
C LYS A 181 -11.16 -16.56 13.06
N PHE A 182 -12.10 -15.69 13.46
CA PHE A 182 -12.10 -15.01 14.75
C PHE A 182 -13.27 -15.49 15.59
N LYS A 183 -12.98 -16.28 16.63
CA LYS A 183 -14.02 -16.88 17.50
C LYS A 183 -14.89 -15.85 18.23
N GLN A 184 -14.40 -14.63 18.37
CA GLN A 184 -15.11 -13.50 18.94
C GLN A 184 -16.13 -12.89 17.97
N CYS A 185 -16.03 -13.22 16.68
CA CYS A 185 -17.01 -12.84 15.68
C CYS A 185 -18.15 -13.87 15.66
N PRO A 186 -19.40 -13.43 15.85
CA PRO A 186 -20.59 -14.30 15.78
C PRO A 186 -20.77 -14.86 14.36
N ASP A 187 -21.35 -16.04 14.22
CA ASP A 187 -21.69 -16.60 12.91
C ASP A 187 -22.74 -15.72 12.21
N PRO A 188 -22.54 -15.27 10.95
CA PRO A 188 -23.52 -14.46 10.20
C PRO A 188 -24.81 -15.21 9.82
N GLY A 189 -25.00 -16.46 10.27
CA GLY A 189 -26.22 -17.25 10.04
C GLY A 189 -27.53 -16.63 10.55
N SER A 190 -28.64 -17.13 10.01
CA SER A 190 -30.02 -16.61 10.15
C SER A 190 -30.61 -16.57 11.57
N HIS A 191 -29.89 -17.00 12.59
CA HIS A 191 -30.36 -17.04 13.98
C HIS A 191 -29.81 -15.86 14.82
N ASN A 192 -29.04 -14.96 14.20
CA ASN A 192 -28.27 -13.92 14.88
C ASN A 192 -28.63 -12.51 14.38
N GLU A 193 -29.93 -12.15 14.36
CA GLU A 193 -30.41 -10.84 13.89
C GLU A 193 -29.82 -9.63 14.66
N GLN A 194 -29.25 -9.86 15.85
CA GLN A 194 -28.67 -8.81 16.71
C GLN A 194 -27.16 -8.63 16.52
N TYR A 195 -26.55 -9.42 15.64
CA TYR A 195 -25.10 -9.48 15.45
C TYR A 195 -24.74 -8.94 14.07
N THR A 196 -23.71 -8.11 14.00
CA THR A 196 -23.19 -7.62 12.71
C THR A 196 -21.74 -8.03 12.56
N VAL A 197 -21.45 -8.74 11.47
CA VAL A 197 -20.10 -9.01 10.99
C VAL A 197 -19.95 -8.38 9.61
N THR A 198 -19.08 -7.39 9.52
CA THR A 198 -18.70 -6.77 8.26
C THR A 198 -17.28 -7.18 7.93
N ALA A 199 -17.05 -7.63 6.70
CA ALA A 199 -15.72 -7.86 6.16
C ALA A 199 -15.46 -6.83 5.07
N LEU A 200 -14.29 -6.19 5.12
CA LEU A 200 -13.92 -5.17 4.15
C LEU A 200 -12.51 -5.44 3.63
N TYR A 201 -12.43 -5.68 2.33
CA TYR A 201 -11.18 -5.93 1.62
C TYR A 201 -10.57 -4.60 1.20
N SER A 202 -9.35 -4.32 1.69
CA SER A 202 -8.57 -3.10 1.44
C SER A 202 -7.28 -3.37 0.68
N GLY A 203 -7.08 -4.61 0.21
CA GLY A 203 -5.98 -4.95 -0.68
C GLY A 203 -5.97 -4.05 -1.90
N ALA A 204 -4.80 -3.83 -2.50
CA ALA A 204 -4.77 -3.26 -3.83
C ALA A 204 -5.72 -4.10 -4.67
N GLU A 205 -6.79 -3.48 -5.22
CA GLU A 205 -7.64 -4.16 -6.18
C GLU A 205 -6.68 -4.70 -7.22
N VAL A 206 -6.47 -6.02 -7.19
CA VAL A 206 -5.80 -6.70 -8.26
C VAL A 206 -6.83 -6.58 -9.36
N LYS A 207 -6.71 -5.47 -10.12
CA LYS A 207 -7.59 -5.01 -11.21
C LYS A 207 -8.30 -6.23 -11.73
N ASP A 208 -9.59 -6.40 -11.40
CA ASP A 208 -10.33 -7.66 -11.43
C ASP A 208 -9.61 -8.65 -12.32
N VAL A 209 -8.75 -9.46 -11.72
CA VAL A 209 -7.89 -10.31 -12.55
C VAL A 209 -8.83 -11.31 -13.14
N GLU A 210 -9.18 -11.07 -14.39
CA GLU A 210 -10.14 -11.86 -15.11
C GLU A 210 -9.73 -13.33 -14.94
N PRO A 211 -10.67 -14.23 -14.66
CA PRO A 211 -10.32 -15.62 -14.46
C PRO A 211 -9.54 -16.14 -15.67
N SER A 212 -8.64 -17.07 -15.44
CA SER A 212 -7.78 -17.68 -16.46
C SER A 212 -7.87 -19.21 -16.43
N CYS A 213 -8.71 -19.75 -15.56
CA CYS A 213 -9.04 -21.16 -15.49
C CYS A 213 -10.56 -21.33 -15.38
N ASP A 214 -11.12 -22.20 -16.21
CA ASP A 214 -12.52 -22.64 -16.17
C ASP A 214 -12.55 -24.13 -15.82
N CYS A 215 -13.21 -24.45 -14.72
CA CYS A 215 -13.39 -25.79 -14.21
C CYS A 215 -14.78 -26.27 -14.60
N ALA A 216 -14.86 -27.16 -15.58
CA ALA A 216 -16.09 -27.86 -15.90
C ALA A 216 -16.17 -29.14 -15.04
N CYS A 217 -17.10 -29.16 -14.09
CA CYS A 217 -17.27 -30.25 -13.13
C CYS A 217 -18.64 -30.93 -13.28
N CYS A 218 -18.70 -32.23 -12.99
CA CYS A 218 -19.96 -32.97 -12.88
C CYS A 218 -19.82 -34.12 -11.87
N LYS A 219 -20.93 -34.53 -11.25
CA LYS A 219 -21.00 -35.63 -10.29
C LYS A 219 -21.99 -36.70 -10.75
N GLY A 220 -21.58 -37.95 -10.68
CA GLY A 220 -22.35 -39.16 -10.93
C GLY A 220 -23.05 -39.16 -12.28
N SER A 221 -24.32 -39.54 -12.26
CA SER A 221 -25.16 -39.66 -13.45
C SER A 221 -25.51 -38.32 -14.11
N GLU A 222 -25.08 -37.17 -13.58
CA GLU A 222 -25.37 -35.85 -14.14
C GLU A 222 -24.39 -35.43 -15.24
N CYS A 223 -23.22 -36.06 -15.35
CA CYS A 223 -22.22 -35.76 -16.38
C CYS A 223 -22.73 -35.75 -17.84
N PRO A 224 -23.68 -36.61 -18.25
CA PRO A 224 -24.27 -36.55 -19.59
C PRO A 224 -25.20 -35.34 -19.82
N ASN A 225 -25.74 -34.75 -18.76
CA ASN A 225 -26.77 -33.71 -18.83
C ASN A 225 -26.21 -32.28 -18.76
N GLY A 226 -24.89 -32.14 -18.56
CA GLY A 226 -24.22 -30.86 -18.50
C GLY A 226 -23.12 -30.85 -17.45
N ARG A 227 -22.29 -29.80 -17.49
CA ARG A 227 -21.24 -29.55 -16.52
C ARG A 227 -21.47 -28.18 -15.90
N THR A 228 -21.22 -28.06 -14.62
CA THR A 228 -21.17 -26.74 -13.96
C THR A 228 -19.80 -26.14 -14.17
N HIS A 229 -19.78 -24.88 -14.62
CA HIS A 229 -18.56 -24.14 -14.89
C HIS A 229 -18.22 -23.23 -13.71
N HIS A 230 -17.00 -23.34 -13.21
CA HIS A 230 -16.48 -22.52 -12.13
C HIS A 230 -15.18 -21.85 -12.59
N LYS A 231 -15.08 -20.54 -12.39
CA LYS A 231 -13.95 -19.75 -12.89
C LYS A 231 -13.08 -19.27 -11.73
N PHE A 232 -11.76 -19.42 -11.86
CA PHE A 232 -10.79 -18.82 -10.95
C PHE A 232 -9.56 -18.30 -11.70
N PHE A 233 -8.76 -17.49 -11.03
CA PHE A 233 -7.50 -17.02 -11.58
C PHE A 233 -6.37 -18.03 -11.33
N ALA A 234 -5.79 -18.52 -12.41
CA ALA A 234 -4.56 -19.30 -12.45
C ALA A 234 -3.41 -18.44 -13.00
N GLU A 235 -2.32 -18.31 -12.24
CA GLU A 235 -1.15 -17.51 -12.63
C GLU A 235 -0.58 -17.96 -13.98
N ASP A 236 -0.53 -19.28 -14.19
CA ASP A 236 -0.03 -19.92 -15.40
C ASP A 236 -0.78 -21.25 -15.67
N PRO A 237 -0.62 -21.87 -16.85
CA PRO A 237 -1.34 -23.10 -17.21
C PRO A 237 -1.11 -24.26 -16.23
N THR A 238 0.03 -24.33 -15.55
CA THR A 238 0.35 -25.39 -14.58
C THR A 238 -0.42 -25.25 -13.27
N LYS A 239 -1.03 -24.09 -13.02
CA LYS A 239 -1.90 -23.84 -11.86
C LYS A 239 -3.38 -24.13 -12.12
N CYS A 240 -3.76 -24.32 -13.39
CA CYS A 240 -5.10 -24.71 -13.79
C CYS A 240 -5.17 -26.24 -13.92
N THR A 241 -5.27 -26.93 -12.78
CA THR A 241 -5.33 -28.41 -12.71
C THR A 241 -6.65 -28.89 -12.14
N ALA A 242 -6.94 -30.19 -12.29
CA ALA A 242 -8.15 -30.79 -11.74
C ALA A 242 -8.15 -30.72 -10.21
N GLU A 243 -6.99 -30.90 -9.58
CA GLU A 243 -6.81 -30.79 -8.13
C GLU A 243 -7.07 -29.36 -7.66
N ALA A 244 -6.59 -28.35 -8.40
CA ALA A 244 -6.87 -26.96 -8.11
C ALA A 244 -8.37 -26.65 -8.22
N CYS A 245 -9.06 -27.19 -9.23
CA CYS A 245 -10.51 -27.06 -9.36
C CYS A 245 -11.25 -27.68 -8.16
N SER A 246 -10.94 -28.93 -7.77
CA SER A 246 -11.55 -29.60 -6.62
C SER A 246 -11.25 -28.90 -5.29
N ALA A 247 -10.07 -28.29 -5.15
CA ALA A 247 -9.69 -27.57 -3.94
C ALA A 247 -10.36 -26.19 -3.82
N ASN A 248 -10.64 -25.53 -4.94
CA ASN A 248 -11.27 -24.20 -4.93
C ASN A 248 -12.80 -24.24 -4.90
N PHE A 249 -13.42 -25.36 -5.32
CA PHE A 249 -14.88 -25.47 -5.44
C PHE A 249 -15.40 -26.79 -4.88
N ASP A 250 -16.12 -26.73 -3.75
CA ASP A 250 -16.74 -27.89 -3.09
C ASP A 250 -17.74 -28.64 -4.00
N GLN A 251 -18.28 -27.95 -5.01
CA GLN A 251 -19.18 -28.54 -6.01
C GLN A 251 -18.45 -29.50 -6.95
N CYS A 252 -17.15 -29.33 -7.15
CA CYS A 252 -16.33 -30.26 -7.94
C CYS A 252 -16.01 -31.51 -7.11
N PRO A 253 -16.10 -32.73 -7.67
CA PRO A 253 -15.68 -33.94 -6.98
C PRO A 253 -14.16 -33.97 -6.77
N GLU A 254 -13.69 -34.81 -5.85
CA GLU A 254 -12.25 -35.10 -5.73
C GLU A 254 -11.74 -35.76 -7.02
N VAL A 255 -10.49 -35.46 -7.38
CA VAL A 255 -9.86 -36.04 -8.57
C VAL A 255 -9.76 -37.56 -8.42
N GLY A 256 -10.34 -38.29 -9.38
CA GLY A 256 -10.36 -39.75 -9.36
C GLY A 256 -11.52 -40.38 -8.60
N ALA A 257 -12.51 -39.60 -8.15
CA ALA A 257 -13.76 -40.16 -7.65
C ALA A 257 -14.43 -41.03 -8.73
N GLU A 258 -14.96 -42.21 -8.34
CA GLU A 258 -15.56 -43.18 -9.28
C GLU A 258 -16.74 -42.58 -10.08
N ASP A 259 -17.44 -41.63 -9.46
CA ASP A 259 -18.64 -40.99 -9.97
C ASP A 259 -18.42 -39.48 -10.15
N GLY A 260 -17.31 -39.04 -10.74
CA GLY A 260 -17.08 -37.61 -10.89
C GLY A 260 -15.96 -37.27 -11.87
N GLU A 261 -16.15 -36.20 -12.63
CA GLU A 261 -15.14 -35.70 -13.54
C GLU A 261 -14.91 -34.20 -13.34
N VAL A 262 -13.64 -33.79 -13.48
CA VAL A 262 -13.19 -32.40 -13.38
C VAL A 262 -12.30 -32.09 -14.57
N PHE A 263 -12.68 -31.09 -15.36
CA PHE A 263 -11.94 -30.69 -16.56
C PHE A 263 -11.48 -29.23 -16.44
N PRO A 264 -10.22 -29.00 -16.07
CA PRO A 264 -9.66 -27.66 -16.09
C PRO A 264 -9.39 -27.22 -17.54
N SER A 265 -9.75 -25.99 -17.87
CA SER A 265 -9.43 -25.34 -19.13
C SER A 265 -8.77 -23.99 -18.86
N TYR A 266 -7.47 -23.89 -19.15
CA TYR A 266 -6.74 -22.64 -19.02
C TYR A 266 -6.96 -21.74 -20.24
N TYR A 267 -7.13 -20.45 -20.00
CA TYR A 267 -7.21 -19.41 -21.02
C TYR A 267 -6.54 -18.14 -20.52
N ASN A 268 -5.99 -17.37 -21.43
CA ASN A 268 -5.34 -16.09 -21.15
C ASN A 268 -5.74 -15.01 -22.16
N CYS A 269 -6.71 -15.29 -23.03
CA CYS A 269 -7.32 -14.32 -23.91
C CYS A 269 -8.84 -14.34 -23.76
N ILE A 270 -9.41 -13.17 -23.56
CA ILE A 270 -10.86 -12.96 -23.40
C ILE A 270 -11.34 -12.01 -24.50
N CYS A 271 -12.27 -12.50 -25.30
CA CYS A 271 -12.93 -11.77 -26.37
C CYS A 271 -14.31 -11.33 -25.89
N LYS A 272 -14.52 -10.02 -25.81
CA LYS A 272 -15.82 -9.40 -25.54
C LYS A 272 -16.35 -8.88 -26.87
N CYS A 273 -17.45 -9.46 -27.33
CA CYS A 273 -18.00 -9.20 -28.66
C CYS A 273 -19.44 -8.67 -28.56
N CYS A 274 -19.73 -7.62 -29.32
CA CYS A 274 -21.01 -6.90 -29.31
C CYS A 274 -21.53 -6.72 -30.75
N ASP A 275 -22.83 -6.97 -30.96
CA ASP A 275 -23.52 -6.66 -32.22
C ASP A 275 -24.20 -5.28 -32.20
N GLU A 276 -24.66 -4.82 -33.38
CA GLU A 276 -25.23 -3.47 -33.57
C GLU A 276 -26.56 -3.23 -32.83
N ASN A 277 -27.29 -4.26 -32.43
CA ASN A 277 -28.68 -4.12 -32.00
C ASN A 277 -28.92 -4.33 -30.51
N SER A 278 -27.98 -4.93 -29.79
CA SER A 278 -28.06 -5.00 -28.34
C SER A 278 -26.71 -5.39 -27.74
N CYS A 279 -26.30 -4.69 -26.68
CA CYS A 279 -25.30 -5.21 -25.74
C CYS A 279 -26.00 -5.79 -24.49
N PRO A 280 -26.80 -6.87 -24.57
CA PRO A 280 -27.22 -7.57 -23.35
C PRO A 280 -26.08 -8.53 -23.01
N GLU A 281 -25.47 -8.34 -21.83
CA GLU A 281 -24.49 -9.27 -21.25
C GLU A 281 -23.45 -9.82 -22.24
N ASN A 282 -22.41 -9.01 -22.50
CA ASN A 282 -21.17 -9.35 -23.22
C ASN A 282 -20.97 -10.86 -23.45
N VAL A 283 -21.14 -11.34 -24.69
CA VAL A 283 -20.76 -12.71 -25.01
C VAL A 283 -19.24 -12.80 -24.86
N GLU A 284 -18.81 -13.39 -23.75
CA GLU A 284 -17.40 -13.59 -23.45
C GLU A 284 -16.95 -14.93 -24.03
N ASN A 285 -16.10 -14.87 -25.04
CA ASN A 285 -15.43 -16.04 -25.56
C ASN A 285 -13.99 -16.06 -25.03
N VAL A 286 -13.49 -17.23 -24.66
CA VAL A 286 -12.15 -17.35 -24.07
C VAL A 286 -11.31 -18.35 -24.82
N PHE A 287 -10.00 -18.11 -24.90
CA PHE A 287 -9.05 -19.07 -25.46
C PHE A 287 -7.64 -18.90 -24.91
N TYR A 288 -6.82 -19.93 -25.13
CA TYR A 288 -5.39 -19.86 -24.88
C TYR A 288 -4.64 -19.27 -26.09
N ALA A 289 -3.93 -18.18 -25.86
CA ALA A 289 -3.01 -17.52 -26.77
C ALA A 289 -1.57 -17.68 -26.25
N GLU A 290 -0.67 -18.19 -27.09
CA GLU A 290 0.75 -18.38 -26.69
C GLU A 290 1.47 -17.06 -26.39
N SER A 291 0.96 -15.94 -26.91
CA SER A 291 1.51 -14.61 -26.71
C SER A 291 0.42 -13.53 -26.77
N GLN A 292 0.73 -12.34 -26.25
CA GLN A 292 -0.18 -11.19 -26.28
C GLN A 292 -0.58 -10.80 -27.72
N SER A 293 0.34 -10.94 -28.69
CA SER A 293 0.06 -10.65 -30.10
C SER A 293 -0.92 -11.63 -30.76
N LEU A 294 -1.18 -12.78 -30.14
CA LEU A 294 -2.19 -13.74 -30.59
C LEU A 294 -3.53 -13.54 -29.87
N CYS A 295 -3.61 -12.56 -28.97
CA CYS A 295 -4.84 -12.14 -28.30
C CYS A 295 -5.25 -10.75 -28.78
N ASP A 296 -5.71 -10.69 -30.02
CA ASP A 296 -6.16 -9.44 -30.63
C ASP A 296 -7.58 -9.59 -31.21
N PRO A 297 -8.29 -8.47 -31.44
CA PRO A 297 -9.67 -8.50 -31.92
C PRO A 297 -9.87 -9.30 -33.22
N SER A 298 -8.88 -9.34 -34.13
CA SER A 298 -9.01 -10.10 -35.38
C SER A 298 -9.02 -11.60 -35.13
N GLN A 299 -8.25 -12.07 -34.14
CA GLN A 299 -8.28 -13.48 -33.72
C GLN A 299 -9.61 -13.83 -33.07
N CYS A 300 -10.19 -12.91 -32.29
CA CYS A 300 -11.53 -13.09 -31.73
C CYS A 300 -12.59 -13.29 -32.83
N SER A 301 -12.64 -12.39 -33.82
CA SER A 301 -13.57 -12.49 -34.96
C SER A 301 -13.34 -13.76 -35.79
N ALA A 302 -12.08 -14.11 -36.05
CA ALA A 302 -11.75 -15.29 -36.85
C ALA A 302 -12.12 -16.61 -36.15
N ARG A 303 -12.06 -16.64 -34.81
CA ARG A 303 -12.22 -17.87 -34.02
C ARG A 303 -13.65 -18.10 -33.54
N PHE A 304 -14.38 -17.03 -33.25
CA PHE A 304 -15.73 -17.12 -32.71
C PHE A 304 -16.73 -16.50 -33.68
N SER A 305 -17.65 -17.30 -34.19
CA SER A 305 -18.72 -16.84 -35.08
C SER A 305 -19.70 -15.86 -34.41
N SER A 306 -19.69 -15.79 -33.08
CA SER A 306 -20.41 -14.80 -32.28
C SER A 306 -19.74 -13.42 -32.29
N CYS A 307 -18.51 -13.32 -32.77
CA CYS A 307 -17.77 -12.07 -32.87
C CYS A 307 -17.89 -11.52 -34.30
N PRO A 308 -18.35 -10.28 -34.48
CA PRO A 308 -18.50 -9.67 -35.79
C PRO A 308 -17.13 -9.48 -36.46
N ASP A 309 -17.10 -9.54 -37.79
CA ASP A 309 -15.89 -9.23 -38.56
C ASP A 309 -15.52 -7.74 -38.41
N LEU A 310 -14.23 -7.43 -38.29
CA LEU A 310 -13.71 -6.05 -38.18
C LEU A 310 -13.83 -5.23 -39.48
N GLY A 311 -14.65 -5.68 -40.44
CA GLY A 311 -14.86 -5.02 -41.72
C GLY A 311 -15.78 -3.80 -41.63
N SER A 312 -15.70 -2.92 -42.64
CA SER A 312 -16.41 -1.64 -42.69
C SER A 312 -17.94 -1.72 -42.82
N HIS A 313 -18.52 -2.93 -42.77
CA HIS A 313 -19.96 -3.16 -42.94
C HIS A 313 -20.71 -3.38 -41.62
N ASN A 314 -20.00 -3.39 -40.49
CA ASN A 314 -20.56 -3.59 -39.14
C ASN A 314 -20.47 -2.29 -38.33
N ILE A 315 -21.27 -1.29 -38.70
CA ILE A 315 -21.32 0.03 -38.06
C ILE A 315 -22.03 -0.09 -36.70
N GLY A 316 -21.26 -0.20 -35.63
CA GLY A 316 -21.76 -0.27 -34.24
C GLY A 316 -21.41 -1.57 -33.52
N ALA A 317 -20.79 -2.53 -34.21
CA ALA A 317 -20.29 -3.75 -33.61
C ALA A 317 -18.88 -3.53 -33.02
N GLU A 318 -18.62 -4.08 -31.83
CA GLU A 318 -17.34 -3.94 -31.12
C GLU A 318 -16.75 -5.31 -30.80
N VAL A 319 -15.45 -5.47 -31.04
CA VAL A 319 -14.68 -6.64 -30.61
C VAL A 319 -13.49 -6.16 -29.79
N LYS A 320 -13.45 -6.58 -28.53
CA LYS A 320 -12.35 -6.28 -27.61
C LYS A 320 -11.68 -7.56 -27.18
N ALA A 321 -10.36 -7.64 -27.37
CA ALA A 321 -9.53 -8.70 -26.83
C ALA A 321 -8.80 -8.22 -25.59
N VAL A 322 -8.79 -9.03 -24.53
CA VAL A 322 -8.07 -8.79 -23.28
C VAL A 322 -7.14 -9.95 -23.02
N PHE A 323 -5.83 -9.71 -23.09
CA PHE A 323 -4.82 -10.69 -22.74
C PHE A 323 -4.52 -10.62 -21.25
N ASN A 324 -4.76 -11.73 -20.55
CA ASN A 324 -4.52 -11.87 -19.13
C ASN A 324 -3.48 -12.96 -18.86
N SER A 325 -2.19 -12.60 -19.01
CA SER A 325 -1.11 -13.46 -18.54
C SER A 325 -0.51 -12.87 -17.27
N ALA A 326 -0.50 -13.65 -16.19
CA ALA A 326 0.28 -13.32 -15.00
C ALA A 326 1.79 -13.53 -15.19
N VAL A 327 2.21 -14.01 -16.38
CA VAL A 327 3.61 -14.16 -16.75
C VAL A 327 4.27 -12.80 -16.62
N LYS A 328 4.86 -12.58 -15.45
CA LYS A 328 5.66 -11.44 -15.11
C LYS A 328 6.67 -11.34 -16.23
N LEU A 329 6.56 -10.30 -17.05
CA LEU A 329 7.53 -10.02 -18.09
C LEU A 329 8.87 -9.89 -17.36
N VAL A 330 9.65 -10.96 -17.32
CA VAL A 330 11.04 -10.90 -16.91
C VAL A 330 11.67 -10.12 -18.03
N VAL A 331 11.76 -8.80 -17.85
CA VAL A 331 12.64 -7.96 -18.65
C VAL A 331 14.02 -8.50 -18.32
N VAL A 332 14.46 -9.49 -19.10
CA VAL A 332 15.87 -9.78 -19.23
C VAL A 332 16.43 -8.53 -19.89
N GLU A 333 17.09 -7.68 -19.09
CA GLU A 333 17.95 -6.62 -19.61
C GLU A 333 19.12 -7.29 -20.33
N ASP A 334 18.87 -7.80 -21.53
CA ASP A 334 19.92 -8.12 -22.46
C ASP A 334 20.48 -6.81 -22.98
N SER A 335 21.60 -6.43 -22.37
CA SER A 335 22.55 -5.44 -22.87
C SER A 335 23.05 -5.85 -24.26
N GLY A 336 22.28 -5.55 -25.32
CA GLY A 336 22.65 -6.04 -26.65
C GLY A 336 21.78 -5.59 -27.81
N THR A 337 21.92 -4.32 -28.19
CA THR A 337 21.70 -3.76 -29.55
C THR A 337 20.28 -3.58 -30.12
N ALA A 338 19.95 -2.30 -30.30
CA ALA A 338 19.14 -1.68 -31.36
C ALA A 338 17.66 -2.11 -31.48
N SER A 339 16.81 -1.52 -30.64
CA SER A 339 15.37 -1.40 -30.89
C SER A 339 15.02 0.07 -31.17
N THR A 340 14.32 0.27 -32.30
CA THR A 340 13.72 1.53 -32.74
C THR A 340 12.69 2.01 -31.72
N LEU A 341 12.97 3.12 -31.03
CA LEU A 341 12.05 3.75 -30.07
C LEU A 341 10.83 4.37 -30.77
N PRO A 342 9.63 4.34 -30.15
CA PRO A 342 8.44 5.01 -30.63
C PRO A 342 8.64 6.54 -30.66
N THR A 343 8.09 7.18 -31.69
CA THR A 343 8.24 8.59 -32.08
C THR A 343 7.89 9.62 -31.00
N ALA A 344 7.24 9.23 -29.90
CA ALA A 344 6.93 10.11 -28.78
C ALA A 344 8.11 10.36 -27.82
N GLY A 345 9.15 9.50 -27.82
CA GLY A 345 10.31 9.64 -26.93
C GLY A 345 11.29 10.77 -27.30
N TRP A 346 11.27 11.23 -28.55
CA TRP A 346 12.24 12.21 -29.05
C TRP A 346 11.99 13.65 -28.59
N VAL A 347 10.73 13.99 -28.27
CA VAL A 347 10.37 15.36 -27.87
C VAL A 347 10.95 15.71 -26.48
N GLY A 348 10.96 14.76 -25.55
CA GLY A 348 11.49 14.97 -24.20
C GLY A 348 13.01 15.16 -24.18
N ILE A 349 13.74 14.38 -24.97
CA ILE A 349 15.21 14.47 -25.05
C ILE A 349 15.64 15.78 -25.72
N GLY A 350 14.91 16.22 -26.75
CA GLY A 350 15.16 17.50 -27.41
C GLY A 350 15.06 18.70 -26.45
N ILE A 351 14.02 18.73 -25.60
CA ILE A 351 13.82 19.81 -24.63
C ILE A 351 14.95 19.84 -23.59
N ALA A 352 15.37 18.68 -23.09
CA ALA A 352 16.45 18.58 -22.11
C ALA A 352 17.79 19.13 -22.65
N ILE A 353 18.12 18.83 -23.91
CA ILE A 353 19.34 19.32 -24.57
C ILE A 353 19.30 20.84 -24.75
N VAL A 354 18.15 21.40 -25.14
CA VAL A 354 17.98 22.85 -25.30
C VAL A 354 18.12 23.57 -23.96
N LEU A 355 17.53 23.05 -22.89
CA LEU A 355 17.66 23.64 -21.54
C LEU A 355 19.10 23.59 -21.02
N ALA A 356 19.81 22.49 -21.26
CA ALA A 356 21.23 22.38 -20.93
C ALA A 356 22.08 23.40 -21.69
N ALA A 357 21.83 23.58 -22.99
CA ALA A 357 22.53 24.57 -23.81
C ALA A 357 22.28 26.01 -23.35
N ILE A 358 21.04 26.36 -22.98
CA ILE A 358 20.70 27.68 -22.43
C ILE A 358 21.42 27.92 -21.10
N SER A 359 21.47 26.91 -20.22
CA SER A 359 22.16 27.00 -18.93
C SER A 359 23.67 27.24 -19.10
N ILE A 360 24.30 26.50 -20.03
CA ILE A 360 25.72 26.68 -20.36
C ILE A 360 25.98 28.08 -20.93
N MET A 361 25.14 28.57 -21.85
CA MET A 361 25.27 29.93 -22.39
C MET A 361 25.12 30.99 -21.30
N GLY A 362 24.15 30.83 -20.39
CA GLY A 362 23.98 31.72 -19.23
C GLY A 362 25.22 31.78 -18.34
N MET A 363 25.85 30.62 -18.09
CA MET A 363 27.08 30.54 -17.29
C MET A 363 28.26 31.25 -17.98
N VAL A 364 28.40 31.10 -19.30
CA VAL A 364 29.46 31.78 -20.08
C VAL A 364 29.25 33.31 -20.09
N VAL A 365 28.01 33.78 -20.26
CA VAL A 365 27.69 35.21 -20.16
C VAL A 365 27.99 35.73 -18.76
N TYR A 366 27.63 34.99 -17.71
CA TYR A 366 27.94 35.36 -16.33
C TYR A 366 29.46 35.50 -16.10
N ILE A 367 30.26 34.53 -16.54
CA ILE A 367 31.73 34.56 -16.40
C ILE A 367 32.34 35.74 -17.16
N THR A 368 31.86 36.02 -18.38
CA THR A 368 32.38 37.13 -19.19
C THR A 368 31.99 38.50 -18.62
N MET A 369 30.77 38.64 -18.08
CA MET A 369 30.37 39.85 -17.35
C MET A 369 31.17 40.06 -16.08
N LYS A 370 31.45 38.99 -15.32
CA LYS A 370 32.29 39.04 -14.12
C LYS A 370 33.70 39.53 -14.45
N LYS A 371 34.29 39.10 -15.57
CA LYS A 371 35.61 39.56 -16.02
C LYS A 371 35.61 41.02 -16.48
N ARG A 372 34.55 41.50 -17.13
CA ARG A 372 34.49 42.88 -17.67
C ARG A 372 34.23 43.96 -16.63
N LYS A 373 33.51 43.64 -15.55
CA LYS A 373 33.08 44.67 -14.59
C LYS A 373 34.03 44.94 -13.43
N GLY A 374 35.21 44.31 -13.38
CA GLY A 374 36.27 44.69 -12.44
C GLY A 374 35.79 44.84 -10.99
N TYR A 375 34.81 44.03 -10.57
CA TYR A 375 34.27 44.11 -9.22
C TYR A 375 35.33 43.61 -8.25
N LYS A 376 36.06 44.58 -7.68
CA LYS A 376 36.87 44.42 -6.50
C LYS A 376 35.88 44.10 -5.37
N TRP A 377 35.77 42.83 -5.01
CA TRP A 377 34.93 42.43 -3.89
C TRP A 377 35.37 43.23 -2.67
N ILE A 378 34.41 43.93 -2.06
CA ILE A 378 34.57 44.56 -0.77
C ILE A 378 34.97 43.44 0.19
N SER A 379 36.14 43.57 0.83
CA SER A 379 36.62 42.58 1.79
C SER A 379 35.63 42.50 2.95
N GLU A 380 35.52 41.30 3.52
CA GLU A 380 34.61 40.95 4.62
C GLU A 380 34.73 41.88 5.84
N ASP A 381 35.87 42.57 5.98
CA ASP A 381 36.12 43.56 7.02
C ASP A 381 35.28 44.84 6.89
N GLN A 382 34.84 45.22 5.69
CA GLN A 382 33.98 46.40 5.51
C GLN A 382 32.51 46.11 5.81
N PHE A 383 32.09 44.85 5.77
CA PHE A 383 30.72 44.47 6.11
C PHE A 383 30.45 44.58 7.62
N LYS A 384 31.46 44.35 8.46
CA LYS A 384 31.35 44.50 9.93
C LYS A 384 31.15 45.95 10.39
N ASN A 385 31.59 46.94 9.60
CA ASN A 385 31.39 48.36 9.96
C ASN A 385 30.03 48.94 9.55
N LEU A 386 29.26 48.25 8.70
CA LEU A 386 27.91 48.68 8.31
C LEU A 386 26.83 48.25 9.31
N THR A 387 27.12 47.31 10.21
CA THR A 387 26.15 46.79 11.19
C THR A 387 26.02 47.62 12.47
N ILE A 388 26.83 48.67 12.66
CA ILE A 388 26.81 49.50 13.89
C ILE A 388 25.88 50.74 13.78
N GLN A 389 25.28 51.01 12.61
CA GLN A 389 24.44 52.22 12.39
C GLN A 389 22.95 51.96 12.15
N ALA A 390 22.37 50.90 12.72
CA ALA A 390 20.92 50.74 12.78
C ALA A 390 20.41 50.92 14.23
N ASN A 391 20.25 52.18 14.63
CA ASN A 391 19.59 52.58 15.87
C ASN A 391 18.10 52.85 15.58
N PRO A 392 17.14 52.06 16.07
CA PRO A 392 15.73 52.39 15.93
C PRO A 392 15.33 53.43 16.99
N ARG A 393 15.06 54.65 16.52
CA ARG A 393 14.31 55.68 17.28
C ARG A 393 12.94 55.13 17.66
N THR A 394 12.69 55.04 18.96
CA THR A 394 11.35 54.93 19.55
C THR A 394 10.66 56.29 19.45
N ASN A 395 9.49 56.35 18.81
CA ASN A 395 8.54 57.44 18.99
C ASN A 395 7.39 56.96 19.87
N GLU A 396 7.13 57.77 20.89
CA GLU A 396 6.01 57.77 21.81
C GLU A 396 4.68 57.96 21.06
N ASP A 397 3.63 57.25 21.48
CA ASP A 397 2.37 57.89 21.88
C ASP A 397 1.40 56.91 22.58
N ASN A 398 1.13 57.23 23.85
CA ASN A 398 -0.13 57.16 24.59
C ASN A 398 -0.92 55.84 24.72
N GLY A 399 -0.91 55.29 25.95
CA GLY A 399 -1.83 54.24 26.39
C GLY A 399 -1.71 53.94 27.88
N ASN A 400 -2.21 54.86 28.69
CA ASN A 400 -2.29 54.88 30.16
C ASN A 400 -2.89 53.59 30.78
N VAL A 401 -2.13 52.89 31.64
CA VAL A 401 -2.66 52.04 32.72
C VAL A 401 -1.68 52.11 33.91
N ASP A 402 -2.07 52.84 34.94
CA ASP A 402 -1.54 52.73 36.30
C ASP A 402 -1.80 51.33 36.87
N ILE A 403 -0.83 50.74 37.60
CA ILE A 403 -1.02 50.03 38.87
C ILE A 403 0.34 49.62 39.47
N VAL A 404 0.64 50.28 40.61
CA VAL A 404 1.31 49.79 41.83
C VAL A 404 2.81 49.44 41.80
N GLN A 405 3.59 50.34 42.41
CA GLN A 405 4.88 50.07 43.05
C GLN A 405 4.71 49.40 44.44
N ALA A 406 5.58 48.44 44.74
CA ALA A 406 6.22 48.19 46.04
C ALA A 406 7.51 47.37 45.76
N SER A 407 8.71 47.96 45.89
CA SER A 407 9.69 47.74 46.99
C SER A 407 10.00 46.24 47.23
N GLU A 408 11.22 45.72 47.31
CA GLU A 408 12.50 46.24 47.81
C GLU A 408 13.58 45.15 47.59
N GLN A 409 14.87 45.55 47.50
CA GLN A 409 16.11 44.91 48.05
C GLN A 409 16.28 43.37 48.05
N SER A 410 17.43 42.72 47.89
CA SER A 410 18.87 43.02 47.87
C SER A 410 19.59 41.68 47.58
N ASN A 411 20.61 41.61 46.72
CA ASN A 411 22.04 41.46 47.05
C ASN A 411 22.56 40.00 47.31
N SER A 412 23.87 39.82 47.00
CA SER A 412 24.76 38.64 47.18
C SER A 412 24.77 37.62 46.01
N LYS A 413 25.80 37.46 45.16
CA LYS A 413 27.28 37.49 45.24
C LYS A 413 27.92 36.37 46.07
N SER A 414 28.32 35.28 45.42
CA SER A 414 29.72 34.79 45.33
C SER A 414 29.76 33.30 45.01
N THR A 415 30.59 32.93 44.03
CA THR A 415 31.27 31.62 44.05
C THR A 415 32.63 31.84 43.41
N GLU A 416 33.64 31.86 44.27
CA GLU A 416 35.06 31.94 43.93
C GLU A 416 35.59 30.51 43.79
N HIS A 417 36.36 30.29 42.74
CA HIS A 417 36.98 29.03 42.36
C HIS A 417 38.41 29.01 42.94
N VAL A 418 38.78 27.96 43.66
CA VAL A 418 40.17 27.71 44.08
C VAL A 418 40.50 26.24 43.85
N ASP A 419 41.63 26.02 43.17
CA ASP A 419 42.20 24.75 42.72
C ASP A 419 43.09 24.05 43.78
N ILE A 420 43.03 22.69 43.77
CA ILE A 420 44.13 21.67 43.83
C ILE A 420 44.98 21.59 45.14
N PRO A 421 45.36 20.39 45.71
CA PRO A 421 46.00 19.27 45.00
C PRO A 421 45.68 17.80 45.37
N ILE A 422 45.90 16.96 44.35
CA ILE A 422 46.64 15.68 44.27
C ILE A 422 47.05 15.00 45.59
N ASN A 423 46.67 13.72 45.75
CA ASN A 423 47.58 12.70 46.27
C ASN A 423 47.23 11.29 45.75
N GLU A 424 48.28 10.53 45.42
CA GLU A 424 48.28 9.11 45.01
C GLU A 424 48.23 8.15 46.22
N THR A 425 48.10 6.84 45.91
CA THR A 425 48.22 5.60 46.72
C THR A 425 47.01 5.25 47.63
N ASP A 426 46.41 4.06 47.62
CA ASP A 426 46.76 2.69 47.16
C ASP A 426 45.63 2.03 46.34
#